data_AF-A0A9E8MVC3-F1
#
_entry.id   AF-A0A9E8MVC3-F1
#
_cell.length_a   1.000
_cell.length_b   1.000
_cell.length_c   1.000
_cell.angle_alpha   90.00
_cell.angle_beta   90.00
_cell.angle_gamma   90.00
#
_symmetry.space_group_name_H-M   'P 1'
#
loop_
_entity.id
_entity.type
_entity.pdbx_description
1 polymer ?
#
loop_
_entity_poly.entity_id
_entity_poly.type
_entity_poly.pdbx_seq_one_letter_code
_entity_poly.pdbx_strand_id
1 'polypeptide(L)'
;MAFFSKAESCMENAQKKDNNSKQCTSIQEKDCCDNQTIVKEGDDTFKKSNTILEIETLVFLNTFFNTYINLFEGLEENVISFKTYRPPLLSTDIIILNETFLI
;
A
#
# COMPACT_ATOMS: atom_id res chain seq x y z
N MET A 1 -7.74 -5.85 22.67
CA MET A 1 -7.61 -4.43 23.09
C MET A 1 -7.99 -3.59 21.88
N ALA A 2 -9.04 -2.79 21.97
CA ALA A 2 -9.40 -1.86 20.90
C ALA A 2 -8.84 -0.47 21.25
N PHE A 3 -8.04 0.09 20.35
CA PHE A 3 -7.50 1.44 20.48
C PHE A 3 -8.49 2.41 19.81
N PHE A 4 -9.18 3.21 20.62
CA PHE A 4 -9.95 4.35 20.15
C PHE A 4 -9.10 5.60 20.36
N SER A 5 -8.35 6.01 19.35
CA SER A 5 -7.72 7.33 19.33
C SER A 5 -8.58 8.30 18.52
N LYS A 6 -8.70 9.53 19.02
CA LYS A 6 -9.40 10.63 18.35
C LYS A 6 -8.57 11.00 17.11
N ALA A 7 -9.17 10.89 15.92
CA ALA A 7 -8.53 11.32 14.68
C ALA A 7 -8.33 12.84 14.68
N GLU A 8 -7.14 13.28 14.26
CA GLU A 8 -6.81 14.70 14.10
C GLU A 8 -7.51 15.25 12.85
N SER A 9 -8.17 16.40 12.97
CA SER A 9 -8.97 16.97 11.89
C SER A 9 -8.07 17.56 10.80
N CYS A 10 -8.18 17.04 9.57
CA CYS A 10 -7.54 17.62 8.41
C CYS A 10 -8.10 19.03 8.14
N MET A 11 -7.26 20.04 8.27
CA MET A 11 -7.59 21.41 7.89
C MET A 11 -7.39 21.56 6.37
N GLU A 12 -8.48 21.48 5.61
CA GLU A 12 -8.46 21.80 4.18
C GLU A 12 -8.80 23.28 3.98
N ASN A 13 -7.81 24.03 3.50
CA ASN A 13 -7.97 25.42 3.11
C ASN A 13 -8.62 25.51 1.72
N ALA A 14 -9.52 26.48 1.58
CA ALA A 14 -10.16 26.99 0.36
C ALA A 14 -11.33 26.16 -0.19
N GLN A 15 -12.48 26.72 -0.62
CA GLN A 15 -12.99 28.09 -0.72
C GLN A 15 -14.52 27.95 -1.02
N LYS A 16 -15.33 28.88 -0.47
CA LYS A 16 -16.60 29.46 -0.99
C LYS A 16 -17.36 28.66 -2.07
N LYS A 17 -18.66 28.35 -2.02
CA LYS A 17 -19.86 28.86 -1.36
C LYS A 17 -20.97 27.86 -1.76
N ASP A 18 -21.97 27.63 -0.92
CA ASP A 18 -23.38 27.84 -1.30
C ASP A 18 -24.34 27.64 -0.12
N ASN A 19 -24.81 28.78 0.39
CA ASN A 19 -26.17 29.09 0.81
C ASN A 19 -27.00 27.99 1.51
N ASN A 20 -26.71 27.77 2.79
CA ASN A 20 -27.73 27.73 3.86
C ASN A 20 -27.01 27.77 5.22
N SER A 21 -26.29 28.87 5.45
CA SER A 21 -25.66 29.13 6.75
C SER A 21 -26.73 29.67 7.69
N LYS A 22 -27.12 28.88 8.70
CA LYS A 22 -27.57 29.47 9.96
C LYS A 22 -26.40 30.34 10.44
N GLN A 23 -26.54 31.63 10.20
CA GLN A 23 -25.53 32.62 10.50
C GLN A 23 -25.31 32.60 12.02
N CYS A 24 -24.21 32.00 12.46
CA CYS A 24 -23.77 32.06 13.86
C CYS A 24 -23.27 33.49 14.11
N THR A 25 -24.18 34.42 14.29
CA THR A 25 -23.91 35.84 14.52
C THR A 25 -23.99 36.15 15.99
N SER A 26 -22.98 35.73 16.75
CA SER A 26 -22.31 36.56 17.76
C SER A 26 -21.35 35.66 18.53
N ILE A 27 -20.27 36.26 19.03
CA ILE A 27 -19.18 35.62 19.78
C ILE A 27 -19.64 35.16 21.19
N GLN A 28 -20.95 35.08 21.47
CA GLN A 28 -21.49 34.78 22.80
C GLN A 28 -22.46 33.59 22.89
N GLU A 29 -22.78 32.90 21.79
CA GLU A 29 -23.61 31.70 21.85
C GLU A 29 -22.74 30.44 21.87
N LYS A 30 -22.72 29.76 23.01
CA LYS A 30 -21.85 28.60 23.29
C LYS A 30 -22.27 27.30 22.59
N ASP A 31 -23.31 27.25 21.76
CA ASP A 31 -23.86 25.98 21.26
C ASP A 31 -24.29 26.04 19.78
N CYS A 32 -23.36 26.32 18.86
CA CYS A 32 -23.62 26.19 17.42
C CYS A 32 -23.22 24.83 16.83
N CYS A 33 -22.63 23.93 17.63
CA CYS A 33 -22.27 22.58 17.21
C CYS A 33 -23.04 21.54 18.02
N ASP A 34 -24.10 20.98 17.44
CA ASP A 34 -24.70 19.76 17.97
C ASP A 34 -23.71 18.60 17.75
N ASN A 35 -23.15 18.08 18.84
CA ASN A 35 -22.33 16.87 18.82
C ASN A 35 -23.21 15.66 18.51
N GLN A 36 -23.45 15.40 17.23
CA GLN A 36 -24.19 14.21 16.80
C GLN A 36 -23.26 13.00 16.83
N THR A 37 -23.50 12.10 17.78
CA THR A 37 -22.79 10.81 17.84
C THR A 37 -23.57 9.79 17.04
N ILE A 38 -23.08 9.43 15.86
CA ILE A 38 -23.70 8.39 15.03
C ILE A 38 -23.11 7.05 15.44
N VAL A 39 -23.86 6.27 16.21
CA VAL A 39 -23.52 4.87 16.52
C VAL A 39 -24.06 4.01 15.40
N LYS A 40 -23.17 3.47 14.57
CA LYS A 40 -23.49 2.44 13.57
C LYS A 40 -23.20 1.09 14.21
N GLU A 41 -24.26 0.36 14.57
CA GLU A 41 -24.14 -1.02 15.00
C GLU A 41 -23.95 -1.90 13.76
N GLY A 42 -22.93 -2.76 13.78
CA GLY A 42 -22.65 -3.67 12.67
C GLY A 42 -23.80 -4.67 12.54
N ASP A 43 -24.41 -4.73 11.37
CA ASP A 43 -25.48 -5.68 11.10
C ASP A 43 -24.89 -7.06 10.80
N ASP A 44 -25.05 -8.00 11.73
CA ASP A 44 -24.65 -9.41 11.57
C ASP A 44 -25.44 -10.14 10.48
N THR A 45 -26.46 -9.51 9.88
CA THR A 45 -27.22 -10.08 8.75
C THR A 45 -26.56 -9.87 7.40
N PHE A 46 -25.35 -9.29 7.34
CA PHE A 46 -24.59 -9.23 6.10
C PHE A 46 -24.42 -10.66 5.55
N LYS A 47 -24.99 -10.93 4.37
CA LYS A 47 -24.81 -12.23 3.70
C LYS A 47 -23.31 -12.45 3.57
N LYS A 48 -22.77 -13.38 4.37
CA LYS A 48 -21.45 -13.95 4.10
C LYS A 48 -21.46 -14.35 2.64
N SER A 49 -20.61 -13.71 1.84
CA SER A 49 -20.39 -14.16 0.47
C SER A 49 -19.85 -15.57 0.58
N ASN A 50 -20.71 -16.56 0.40
CA ASN A 50 -20.30 -17.92 0.15
C ASN A 50 -19.76 -17.92 -1.28
N THR A 51 -18.54 -17.41 -1.45
CA THR A 51 -17.85 -17.47 -2.72
C THR A 51 -17.51 -18.94 -2.92
N ILE A 52 -18.33 -19.62 -3.71
CA ILE A 52 -17.97 -20.93 -4.24
C ILE A 52 -16.73 -20.64 -5.08
N LEU A 53 -15.57 -21.06 -4.58
CA LEU A 53 -14.31 -20.89 -5.27
C LEU A 53 -14.35 -21.78 -6.52
N GLU A 54 -14.58 -21.14 -7.66
CA GLU A 54 -14.50 -21.81 -8.96
C GLU A 54 -13.08 -22.38 -9.15
N ILE A 55 -13.00 -23.55 -9.79
CA ILE A 55 -11.74 -24.27 -10.00
C ILE A 55 -10.71 -23.36 -10.70
N GLU A 56 -11.16 -22.53 -11.65
CA GLU A 56 -10.32 -21.58 -12.37
C GLU A 56 -9.68 -20.54 -11.44
N THR A 57 -10.42 -20.06 -10.45
CA THR A 57 -9.90 -19.10 -9.46
C THR A 57 -8.83 -19.73 -8.58
N LEU A 58 -9.03 -20.98 -8.17
CA LEU A 58 -8.03 -21.74 -7.39
C LEU A 58 -6.75 -21.99 -8.20
N VAL A 59 -6.89 -22.37 -9.46
CA VAL A 59 -5.75 -22.56 -10.38
C VAL A 59 -5.00 -21.24 -10.56
N PHE A 60 -5.70 -20.15 -10.85
CA PHE A 60 -5.09 -18.83 -11.01
C PHE A 60 -4.31 -18.40 -9.75
N LEU A 61 -4.94 -18.49 -8.57
CA LEU A 61 -4.29 -18.11 -7.31
C LEU A 61 -3.06 -18.98 -7.04
N ASN A 62 -3.16 -20.30 -7.21
CA ASN A 62 -2.03 -21.20 -7.02
C ASN A 62 -0.86 -20.88 -7.96
N THR A 63 -1.14 -20.65 -9.25
CA THR A 63 -0.10 -20.28 -10.21
C THR A 63 0.51 -18.92 -9.87
N PHE A 64 -0.33 -17.92 -9.56
CA PHE A 64 0.14 -16.58 -9.16
C PHE A 64 1.07 -16.66 -7.95
N PHE A 65 0.64 -17.32 -6.87
CA PHE A 65 1.48 -17.47 -5.67
C PHE A 65 2.78 -18.23 -5.95
N ASN A 66 2.71 -19.33 -6.70
CA ASN A 66 3.91 -20.10 -7.04
C ASN A 66 4.90 -19.25 -7.85
N THR A 67 4.42 -18.52 -8.86
CA THR A 67 5.28 -17.61 -9.63
C THR A 67 5.86 -16.49 -8.77
N TYR A 68 5.06 -15.92 -7.88
CA TYR A 68 5.50 -14.82 -7.03
C TYR A 68 6.57 -15.27 -6.03
N ILE A 69 6.41 -16.44 -5.41
CA ILE A 69 7.42 -17.01 -4.51
C ILE A 69 8.73 -17.23 -5.26
N ASN A 70 8.70 -17.82 -6.45
CA ASN A 70 9.89 -18.06 -7.27
C ASN A 70 10.66 -16.79 -7.68
N LEU A 71 10.05 -15.59 -7.62
CA LEU A 71 10.78 -14.35 -7.84
C LEU A 71 11.74 -14.00 -6.69
N PHE A 72 11.42 -14.44 -5.47
CA PHE A 72 12.15 -14.05 -4.26
C PHE A 72 12.86 -15.23 -3.60
N GLU A 73 12.39 -16.44 -3.83
CA GLU A 73 13.05 -17.66 -3.37
C GLU A 73 14.29 -17.89 -4.25
N GLY A 74 15.46 -17.77 -3.62
CA GLY A 74 16.72 -18.06 -4.27
C GLY A 74 16.84 -19.55 -4.59
N LEU A 75 17.77 -19.90 -5.50
CA LEU A 75 18.11 -21.30 -5.76
C LEU A 75 18.72 -21.92 -4.49
N GLU A 76 18.35 -23.17 -4.20
CA GLU A 76 18.91 -23.94 -3.07
C GLU A 76 20.45 -24.02 -3.14
N GLU A 77 20.97 -24.16 -4.36
CA GLU A 77 22.40 -24.05 -4.64
C GLU A 77 22.68 -22.87 -5.56
N ASN A 78 23.72 -22.09 -5.22
CA ASN A 78 24.20 -21.01 -6.08
C ASN A 78 24.85 -21.60 -7.35
N VAL A 79 24.09 -21.64 -8.44
CA VAL A 79 24.62 -22.03 -9.75
C VAL A 79 25.43 -20.87 -10.32
N ILE A 80 26.76 -20.95 -10.20
CA ILE A 80 27.67 -19.99 -10.85
C ILE A 80 27.75 -20.36 -12.34
N SER A 81 26.94 -19.71 -13.18
CA SER A 81 26.84 -19.96 -14.63
C SER A 81 28.18 -19.89 -15.40
N PHE A 82 29.21 -19.30 -14.79
CA PHE A 82 30.51 -19.04 -15.41
C PHE A 82 31.68 -19.57 -14.58
N LYS A 83 31.47 -20.59 -13.73
CA LYS A 83 32.51 -21.12 -12.84
C LYS A 83 33.80 -21.54 -13.59
N THR A 84 33.65 -22.01 -14.82
CA THR A 84 34.76 -22.44 -15.69
C THR A 84 35.10 -21.42 -16.78
N TYR A 85 34.41 -20.28 -16.82
CA TYR A 85 34.68 -19.25 -17.81
C TYR A 85 36.00 -18.55 -17.48
N ARG A 86 36.93 -18.59 -18.42
CA ARG A 86 38.13 -17.77 -18.34
C ARG A 86 37.76 -16.35 -18.73
N PRO A 87 38.00 -15.34 -17.88
CA PRO A 87 37.77 -13.94 -18.25
C PRO A 87 38.49 -13.60 -19.56
N PRO A 88 37.91 -12.72 -20.40
CA PRO A 88 38.60 -12.26 -21.60
C PRO A 88 39.92 -11.61 -21.24
N LEU A 89 40.93 -11.78 -22.09
CA LEU A 89 42.16 -11.03 -21.95
C LEU A 89 41.87 -9.56 -22.28
N LEU A 90 41.83 -8.72 -21.26
CA LEU A 90 41.67 -7.28 -21.41
C LEU A 90 43.02 -6.69 -21.85
N SER A 91 43.06 -6.03 -23.02
CA SER A 91 44.24 -5.28 -23.47
C SER A 91 44.44 -3.97 -22.70
N THR A 92 43.37 -3.48 -22.07
CA THR A 92 43.32 -2.18 -21.42
C THR A 92 42.34 -2.26 -20.27
N ASP A 93 42.64 -1.56 -19.18
CA ASP A 93 41.76 -1.49 -18.02
C ASP A 93 40.57 -0.57 -18.34
N ILE A 94 39.39 -1.17 -18.51
CA ILE A 94 38.15 -0.47 -18.89
C ILE A 94 37.67 0.45 -17.77
N ILE A 95 37.89 0.08 -16.50
CA ILE A 95 37.48 0.87 -15.34
C ILE A 95 38.30 2.15 -15.28
N ILE A 96 39.62 2.05 -15.52
CA ILE A 96 40.52 3.21 -15.62
C ILE A 96 40.17 4.04 -16.86
N LEU A 97 39.96 3.41 -18.02
CA LEU A 97 39.62 4.11 -19.26
C LEU A 97 38.33 4.94 -19.14
N ASN A 98 37.33 4.40 -18.43
CA ASN A 98 36.02 5.02 -18.31
C ASN A 98 35.84 5.81 -17.00
N GLU A 99 36.88 5.89 -16.16
CA GLU A 99 36.85 6.57 -14.85
C GLU A 99 35.67 6.16 -13.94
N THR A 100 35.19 4.92 -14.09
CA THR A 100 34.02 4.42 -13.34
C THR A 100 34.44 3.68 -12.08
N PHE A 101 34.59 4.39 -10.98
CA PHE A 101 34.91 3.78 -9.68
C PHE A 101 33.64 3.49 -8.88
N LEU A 102 33.55 2.30 -8.27
CA LEU A 102 32.52 2.02 -7.26
C LEU A 102 32.84 2.87 -6.01
N ILE A 103 31.88 3.69 -5.57
CA ILE A 103 31.93 4.52 -4.36
C ILE A 103 31.41 3.72 -3.17
#